data_AF-A0A2V5V0H4-F1
#
_entry.id   AF-A0A2V5V0H4-F1
#
_cell.length_a   1.000
_cell.length_b   1.000
_cell.length_c   1.000
_cell.angle_alpha   90.00
_cell.angle_beta   90.00
_cell.angle_gamma   90.00
#
_symmetry.space_group_name_H-M   'P 1'
#
loop_
_entity.id
_entity.type
_entity.pdbx_description
1 polymer ?
#
loop_
_entity_poly.entity_id
_entity_poly.type
_entity_poly.pdbx_seq_one_letter_code
_entity_poly.pdbx_strand_id
1 'polypeptide(L)' 'MSRRYIFSSESVTEGHPDKVCDTISDYVLDACLEQDPLSRVACETL' A
#
# COMPACT_ATOMS: atom_id res chain seq x y z
N MET A 1 -11.39 37.47 3.03
CA MET A 1 -10.17 37.32 2.20
C MET A 1 -9.83 35.84 2.13
N SER A 2 -9.83 35.22 0.95
CA SER A 2 -9.33 33.84 0.85
C SER A 2 -7.80 33.86 0.98
N ARG A 3 -7.25 32.97 1.80
CA ARG A 3 -5.79 32.77 1.90
C ARG A 3 -5.32 32.08 0.63
N ARG A 4 -4.33 32.66 -0.05
CA ARG A 4 -3.56 31.94 -1.08
C ARG A 4 -2.59 31.00 -0.36
N TYR A 5 -2.66 29.72 -0.67
CA TYR A 5 -1.66 28.72 -0.25
C TYR A 5 -1.21 27.94 -1.48
N ILE A 6 0.05 27.51 -1.47
CA ILE A 6 0.62 26.62 -2.47
C ILE A 6 0.69 25.24 -1.83
N PHE A 7 0.19 24.23 -2.55
CA PHE A 7 0.21 22.82 -2.13
C PHE A 7 0.81 21.98 -3.25
N SER A 8 1.61 20.99 -2.89
CA SER A 8 2.19 20.04 -3.84
C SER A 8 2.14 18.65 -3.24
N SER A 9 1.88 17.66 -4.09
CA SER A 9 1.83 16.24 -3.77
C SER A 9 2.55 15.48 -4.87
N GLU A 10 3.08 14.31 -4.52
CA GLU A 10 3.66 13.36 -5.47
C GLU A 10 2.94 12.01 -5.38
N SER A 11 3.22 11.16 -6.35
CA SER A 11 2.78 9.77 -6.41
C SER A 11 3.81 8.99 -7.20
N VAL A 12 3.88 7.68 -6.98
CA VAL A 12 4.79 6.76 -7.68
C VAL A 12 3.97 5.69 -8.38
N THR A 13 4.52 5.11 -9.45
CA THR A 13 3.84 4.05 -10.20
C THR A 13 3.96 2.71 -9.48
N GLU A 14 3.18 1.73 -9.93
CA GLU A 14 3.21 0.35 -9.43
C GLU A 14 4.60 -0.31 -9.51
N GLY A 15 5.47 0.14 -10.42
CA GLY A 15 6.83 -0.37 -10.57
C GLY A 15 7.85 0.26 -9.61
N HIS A 16 7.46 1.24 -8.80
CA HIS A 16 8.33 1.78 -7.76
C HIS A 16 8.62 0.69 -6.72
N PRO A 17 9.88 0.50 -6.27
CA PRO A 17 10.23 -0.61 -5.37
C PRO A 17 9.33 -0.67 -4.13
N ASP A 18 9.05 0.47 -3.49
CA ASP A 18 8.13 0.51 -2.34
C ASP A 18 6.71 0.04 -2.71
N LYS A 19 6.18 0.43 -3.87
CA LYS A 19 4.85 -0.01 -4.32
C LYS A 19 4.83 -1.47 -4.73
N VAL A 20 5.93 -2.00 -5.24
CA VAL A 20 6.10 -3.43 -5.48
C VAL A 20 6.06 -4.19 -4.15
N CYS A 21 6.74 -3.70 -3.12
CA CYS A 21 6.72 -4.28 -1.78
C CYS A 21 5.33 -4.25 -1.15
N ASP A 22 4.62 -3.11 -1.24
CA ASP A 22 3.22 -2.99 -0.82
C ASP A 22 2.36 -4.04 -1.52
N THR A 23 2.46 -4.11 -2.86
CA THR A 23 1.67 -5.02 -3.69
C THR A 23 1.90 -6.47 -3.32
N ILE A 24 3.16 -6.89 -3.13
CA ILE A 24 3.50 -8.25 -2.71
C ILE A 24 2.91 -8.56 -1.33
N SER A 25 3.05 -7.62 -0.38
CA SER A 25 2.56 -7.80 0.99
C SER A 25 1.03 -7.92 1.03
N ASP A 26 0.33 -7.12 0.23
CA ASP A 26 -1.13 -7.18 0.08
C ASP A 26 -1.59 -8.49 -0.60
N TYR A 27 -0.85 -8.99 -1.61
CA TYR A 27 -1.18 -10.29 -2.21
C TYR A 27 -1.09 -11.45 -1.21
N VAL A 28 -0.14 -11.39 -0.26
CA VAL A 28 -0.06 -12.38 0.83
C VAL A 28 -1.27 -12.24 1.76
N LEU A 29 -1.66 -11.01 2.13
CA LEU A 29 -2.85 -10.76 2.94
C LEU A 29 -4.11 -11.31 2.26
N ASP A 30 -4.30 -11.02 0.98
CA ASP A 30 -5.45 -11.48 0.19
C ASP A 30 -5.54 -13.01 0.17
N ALA A 31 -4.42 -13.68 -0.11
CA ALA A 31 -4.36 -15.14 -0.14
C ALA A 31 -4.66 -15.78 1.23
N CYS A 32 -4.28 -15.13 2.33
CA CYS A 32 -4.64 -15.56 3.69
C CYS A 32 -6.12 -15.34 3.98
N LEU A 33 -6.66 -14.16 3.65
CA LEU A 33 -8.07 -13.83 3.88
C LEU A 33 -9.04 -14.67 3.03
N GLU A 34 -8.63 -15.09 1.83
CA GLU A 34 -9.39 -16.00 0.98
C GLU A 34 -9.61 -17.36 1.65
N GLN A 35 -8.63 -17.84 2.41
CA GLN A 35 -8.69 -19.14 3.10
C GLN A 35 -9.31 -19.03 4.50
N ASP A 36 -8.96 -17.99 5.26
CA ASP A 36 -9.48 -17.71 6.59
C ASP A 36 -9.72 -16.20 6.75
N PRO A 37 -10.98 -15.75 6.76
CA PRO A 37 -11.34 -14.34 6.97
C PRO A 37 -10.89 -13.76 8.32
N LEU A 38 -10.48 -14.58 9.29
CA LEU A 38 -9.96 -14.16 10.58
C LEU A 38 -8.42 -14.24 10.66
N SER A 39 -7.75 -14.47 9.53
CA SER A 39 -6.29 -14.50 9.42
C SER A 39 -5.66 -13.25 10.02
N ARG A 40 -4.62 -13.45 10.84
CA ARG A 40 -3.81 -12.37 11.40
C ARG A 40 -2.49 -12.30 10.64
N VAL A 41 -2.33 -11.29 9.79
CA VAL A 41 -1.18 -11.14 8.89
C VAL A 41 -0.46 -9.83 9.18
N ALA A 42 0.87 -9.89 9.25
CA ALA A 42 1.78 -8.74 9.38
C ALA A 42 3.01 -9.04 8.49
N CYS A 43 2.78 -9.11 7.19
CA CYS A 43 3.80 -9.47 6.20
C CYS A 43 4.52 -8.21 5.73
N GLU A 44 5.85 -8.24 5.74
CA GLU A 44 6.71 -7.14 5.31
C GLU A 44 7.61 -7.63 4.16
N THR A 45 7.76 -6.80 3.12
CA THR A 45 8.62 -7.09 1.95
C THR A 45 9.76 -6.07 1.89
N LEU A 46 10.98 -6.53 1.57
CA LEU A 46 12.22 -5.74 1.60
C LEU A 46 12.86 -5.58 0.21
#